data_AF-A0A7Y5NFU1-F1
#
_entry.id   AF-A0A7Y5NFU1-F1
#
_cell.length_a   1.000
_cell.length_b   1.000
_cell.length_c   1.000
_cell.angle_alpha   90.00
_cell.angle_beta   90.00
_cell.angle_gamma   90.00
#
_symmetry.space_group_name_H-M   'P 1'
#
loop_
_entity.id
_entity.type
_entity.pdbx_description
1 polymer ?
#
loop_
_entity_poly.entity_id
_entity_poly.type
_entity_poly.pdbx_seq_one_letter_code
_entity_poly.pdbx_strand_id
1 'polypeptide(L)'
;MTGILIALALAAAAVYALFSVGGWLTLAFVAAVVTLAYRRVSLLVFTATFTVLLVAYTLFGAQSAPAGVWKGFLWLALAVLWLLNVRPLRIALITRPFMKTYLRLLPAMSDTEKEALEAGTVWWDGELFTGAPDWRKLLAAAPPRLSAEEQAFLDGPCEELCRMTDDWDATHRRGDLAPHVWEFLKSKGFFAMIIPKKYGGLEFSAFAHSSVLTKLASRSAMLSSTVAVPNSLGPAELLNHYGTQEQKDWYLPRLARGEEVPCFALTGPRAGSDAAAIPDTGVVCRGMLHGREIVGLRLNFSKRYITLAPVATVIGLAFRMFDPEKLLGGESDLGITCALIPRTTPGVTIGRRHFPLNVPFQNGPIQGKDVFVPLDFIIGGKKMIGQGWRMLVEQLSVGRCISLPANATGGAQTA
;
A
#
# COMPACT_ATOMS: atom_id res chain seq x y z
N MET A 1 -31.74 -21.70 -33.78
CA MET A 1 -33.13 -21.61 -34.29
C MET A 1 -34.03 -20.73 -33.43
N THR A 2 -33.99 -20.84 -32.10
CA THR A 2 -34.81 -20.03 -31.17
C THR A 2 -34.62 -18.52 -31.29
N GLY A 3 -33.40 -18.02 -31.43
CA GLY A 3 -33.14 -16.57 -31.56
C GLY A 3 -33.69 -15.92 -32.85
N ILE A 4 -33.66 -16.63 -33.98
CA ILE A 4 -34.17 -16.13 -35.27
C ILE A 4 -35.70 -16.08 -35.26
N LEU A 5 -36.35 -17.10 -34.68
CA LEU A 5 -37.81 -17.14 -34.52
C LEU A 5 -38.31 -16.03 -33.60
N ILE A 6 -37.58 -15.73 -32.51
CA ILE A 6 -37.90 -14.61 -31.61
C ILE A 6 -37.74 -13.27 -32.34
N ALA A 7 -36.66 -13.08 -33.09
CA ALA A 7 -36.42 -11.84 -33.83
C ALA A 7 -37.50 -11.60 -34.91
N LEU A 8 -37.89 -12.64 -35.65
CA LEU A 8 -38.97 -12.57 -36.64
C LEU A 8 -40.34 -12.30 -36.01
N ALA A 9 -40.64 -12.92 -34.85
CA ALA A 9 -41.87 -12.69 -34.12
C ALA A 9 -41.94 -11.25 -33.56
N LEU A 10 -40.83 -10.73 -33.03
CA LEU A 10 -40.73 -9.33 -32.56
C LEU A 10 -40.86 -8.33 -33.70
N ALA A 11 -40.24 -8.62 -34.86
CA ALA A 11 -40.36 -7.80 -36.05
C ALA A 11 -41.80 -7.78 -36.58
N ALA A 12 -42.46 -8.95 -36.66
CA ALA A 12 -43.86 -9.04 -37.07
C ALA A 12 -44.79 -8.31 -36.08
N ALA A 13 -44.55 -8.42 -34.78
CA ALA A 13 -45.30 -7.70 -33.75
C ALA A 13 -45.08 -6.18 -33.82
N ALA A 14 -43.86 -5.72 -34.12
CA ALA A 14 -43.56 -4.30 -34.31
C ALA A 14 -44.23 -3.73 -35.57
N VAL A 15 -44.23 -4.49 -36.68
CA VAL A 15 -44.94 -4.12 -37.91
C VAL A 15 -46.45 -4.05 -37.66
N TYR A 16 -47.02 -5.04 -36.97
CA TYR A 16 -48.43 -5.03 -36.57
C TYR A 16 -48.77 -3.83 -35.65
N ALA A 17 -47.88 -3.49 -34.73
CA ALA A 17 -48.04 -2.32 -33.87
C ALA A 17 -48.02 -1.00 -34.65
N LEU A 18 -47.24 -0.87 -35.73
CA LEU A 18 -47.22 0.35 -36.56
C LEU A 18 -48.56 0.62 -37.26
N PHE A 19 -49.29 -0.43 -37.65
CA PHE A 19 -50.55 -0.33 -38.39
C PHE A 19 -51.82 -0.38 -37.50
N SER A 20 -51.66 -0.57 -36.19
CA SER A 20 -52.79 -0.57 -35.23
C SER A 20 -53.03 0.81 -34.62
N VAL A 21 -54.29 1.16 -34.37
CA VAL A 21 -54.68 2.45 -33.75
C VAL A 21 -54.01 2.59 -32.39
N GLY A 22 -53.06 3.52 -32.27
CA GLY A 22 -52.29 3.77 -31.04
C GLY A 22 -51.09 2.83 -30.81
N GLY A 23 -50.71 1.97 -31.76
CA GLY A 23 -49.57 1.06 -31.59
C GLY A 23 -48.19 1.72 -31.83
N TRP A 24 -48.11 2.79 -32.62
CA TRP A 24 -46.91 3.62 -32.73
C TRP A 24 -46.49 4.26 -31.39
N LEU A 25 -47.47 4.62 -30.54
CA LEU A 25 -47.23 5.11 -29.17
C LEU A 25 -46.63 4.02 -28.27
N THR A 26 -47.03 2.75 -28.45
CA THR A 26 -46.42 1.61 -27.74
C THR A 26 -44.94 1.48 -28.09
N LEU A 27 -44.60 1.56 -29.38
CA LEU A 27 -43.21 1.47 -29.83
C LEU A 27 -42.38 2.66 -29.36
N ALA A 28 -42.95 3.88 -29.39
CA ALA A 28 -42.30 5.07 -28.87
C ALA A 28 -42.07 4.98 -27.35
N PHE A 29 -43.04 4.47 -26.59
CA PHE A 29 -42.89 4.22 -25.15
C PHE A 29 -41.75 3.24 -24.86
N VAL A 30 -41.72 2.09 -25.54
CA VAL A 30 -40.66 1.08 -25.37
C VAL A 30 -39.30 1.64 -25.75
N ALA A 31 -39.18 2.31 -26.90
CA ALA A 31 -37.94 2.93 -27.35
C ALA A 31 -37.44 4.00 -26.38
N ALA A 32 -38.34 4.82 -25.83
CA ALA A 32 -38.00 5.83 -24.83
C ALA A 32 -37.50 5.19 -23.53
N VAL A 33 -38.18 4.15 -23.01
CA VAL A 33 -37.75 3.41 -21.81
C VAL A 33 -36.37 2.77 -22.01
N VAL A 34 -36.14 2.13 -23.15
CA VAL A 34 -34.83 1.55 -23.50
C VAL A 34 -33.76 2.63 -23.60
N THR A 35 -34.07 3.78 -24.20
CA THR A 35 -33.14 4.92 -24.33
C THR A 35 -32.78 5.51 -22.96
N LEU A 36 -33.76 5.67 -22.07
CA LEU A 36 -33.54 6.15 -20.70
C LEU A 36 -32.65 5.18 -19.92
N ALA A 37 -32.89 3.87 -20.06
CA ALA A 37 -32.05 2.83 -19.45
C ALA A 37 -30.62 2.84 -20.03
N TYR A 38 -30.49 2.98 -21.36
CA TYR A 38 -29.19 3.02 -22.05
C TYR A 38 -28.36 4.25 -21.64
N ARG A 39 -29.01 5.41 -21.48
CA ARG A 39 -28.35 6.65 -21.04
C ARG A 39 -28.06 6.70 -19.53
N ARG A 40 -28.43 5.66 -18.77
CA ARG A 40 -28.18 5.53 -17.32
C ARG A 40 -28.59 6.78 -16.53
N VAL A 41 -29.75 7.35 -16.87
CA VAL A 41 -30.26 8.54 -16.18
C VAL A 41 -30.60 8.22 -14.71
N SER A 42 -30.60 9.24 -13.84
CA SER A 42 -30.92 9.04 -12.42
C SER A 42 -32.30 8.41 -12.23
N LEU A 43 -32.47 7.62 -11.17
CA LEU A 43 -33.72 6.91 -10.88
C LEU A 43 -34.93 7.86 -10.84
N LEU A 44 -34.76 9.06 -10.27
CA LEU A 44 -35.83 10.06 -10.20
C LEU A 44 -36.24 10.55 -11.59
N VAL A 45 -35.27 10.88 -12.45
CA VAL A 45 -35.52 11.32 -13.83
C VAL A 45 -36.15 10.19 -14.64
N PHE A 46 -35.68 8.96 -14.45
CA PHE A 46 -36.26 7.77 -15.07
C PHE A 46 -37.72 7.60 -14.67
N THR A 47 -38.03 7.62 -13.36
CA THR A 47 -39.39 7.44 -12.84
C THR A 47 -40.33 8.58 -13.24
N ALA A 48 -39.86 9.83 -13.21
CA ALA A 48 -40.66 10.98 -13.65
C ALA A 48 -40.98 10.90 -15.16
N THR A 49 -39.98 10.58 -15.99
CA THR A 49 -40.17 10.45 -17.44
C THR A 49 -41.06 9.24 -17.75
N PHE A 50 -40.86 8.11 -17.07
CA PHE A 50 -41.72 6.93 -17.18
C PHE A 50 -43.17 7.23 -16.78
N THR A 51 -43.39 8.07 -15.76
CA THR A 51 -44.74 8.53 -15.34
C THR A 51 -45.42 9.28 -16.47
N VAL A 52 -44.75 10.28 -17.06
CA VAL A 52 -45.30 11.07 -18.17
C VAL A 52 -45.60 10.21 -19.38
N LEU A 53 -44.65 9.34 -19.75
CA LEU A 53 -44.80 8.42 -20.88
C LEU A 53 -45.93 7.40 -20.66
N LEU A 54 -46.09 6.89 -19.44
CA LEU A 54 -47.14 5.93 -19.10
C LEU A 54 -48.52 6.58 -19.06
N VAL A 55 -48.64 7.83 -18.59
CA VAL A 55 -49.88 8.61 -18.65
C VAL A 55 -50.29 8.84 -20.11
N ALA A 56 -49.37 9.31 -20.95
CA ALA A 56 -49.63 9.52 -22.38
C ALA A 56 -50.01 8.20 -23.07
N TYR A 57 -49.33 7.10 -22.76
CA TYR A 57 -49.63 5.77 -23.28
C TYR A 57 -51.00 5.25 -22.81
N THR A 58 -51.40 5.55 -21.58
CA THR A 58 -52.70 5.14 -21.02
C THR A 58 -53.85 5.89 -21.68
N LEU A 59 -53.68 7.20 -21.91
CA LEU A 59 -54.70 8.09 -22.47
C LEU A 59 -54.87 7.96 -23.99
N PHE A 60 -53.76 7.83 -24.73
CA PHE A 60 -53.75 7.92 -26.20
C PHE A 60 -53.34 6.61 -26.90
N GLY A 61 -52.86 5.61 -26.17
CA GLY A 61 -52.44 4.31 -26.72
C GLY A 61 -53.59 3.35 -27.02
N ALA A 62 -53.29 2.27 -27.74
CA ALA A 62 -54.26 1.26 -28.16
C ALA A 62 -55.16 0.74 -27.00
N GLN A 63 -56.46 0.55 -27.28
CA GLN A 63 -57.48 0.12 -26.30
C GLN A 63 -57.86 -1.38 -26.40
N SER A 64 -57.15 -2.19 -27.19
CA SER A 64 -57.46 -3.60 -27.37
C SER A 64 -57.29 -4.43 -26.07
N ALA A 65 -58.03 -5.52 -25.92
CA ALA A 65 -58.11 -6.33 -24.68
C ALA A 65 -56.75 -6.79 -24.05
N PRO A 66 -55.69 -7.17 -24.79
CA PRO A 66 -54.40 -7.48 -24.18
C PRO A 66 -53.66 -6.24 -23.62
N ALA A 67 -54.07 -5.02 -23.99
CA ALA A 67 -53.46 -3.78 -23.52
C ALA A 67 -53.90 -3.40 -22.09
N GLY A 68 -55.05 -3.87 -21.60
CA GLY A 68 -55.54 -3.55 -20.26
C GLY A 68 -54.70 -4.16 -19.14
N VAL A 69 -54.44 -5.48 -19.23
CA VAL A 69 -53.58 -6.21 -18.28
C VAL A 69 -52.14 -5.67 -18.31
N TRP A 70 -51.63 -5.37 -19.52
CA TRP A 70 -50.31 -4.79 -19.70
C TRP A 70 -50.19 -3.39 -19.09
N LYS A 71 -51.17 -2.51 -19.30
CA LYS A 71 -51.23 -1.20 -18.65
C LYS A 71 -51.25 -1.33 -17.13
N GLY A 72 -52.04 -2.27 -16.58
CA GLY A 72 -52.07 -2.56 -15.15
C GLY A 72 -50.71 -2.97 -14.60
N PHE A 73 -49.98 -3.84 -15.30
CA PHE A 73 -48.61 -4.20 -14.95
C PHE A 73 -47.65 -3.00 -14.98
N LEU A 74 -47.73 -2.14 -15.99
CA LEU A 74 -46.88 -0.95 -16.09
C LEU A 74 -47.16 0.07 -14.97
N TRP A 75 -48.42 0.23 -14.55
CA TRP A 75 -48.79 1.08 -13.42
C TRP A 75 -48.29 0.51 -12.09
N LEU A 76 -48.35 -0.81 -11.90
CA LEU A 76 -47.74 -1.48 -10.74
C LEU A 76 -46.21 -1.28 -10.74
N ALA A 77 -45.56 -1.45 -11.89
CA ALA A 77 -44.12 -1.20 -12.04
C ALA A 77 -43.76 0.25 -11.73
N LEU A 78 -44.59 1.22 -12.16
CA LEU A 78 -44.40 2.63 -11.81
C LEU A 78 -44.53 2.87 -10.30
N ALA A 79 -45.50 2.25 -9.63
CA ALA A 79 -45.65 2.33 -8.18
C ALA A 79 -44.40 1.80 -7.46
N VAL A 80 -43.86 0.66 -7.90
CA VAL A 80 -42.58 0.14 -7.40
C VAL A 80 -41.45 1.14 -7.65
N LEU A 81 -41.31 1.70 -8.85
CA LEU A 81 -40.27 2.70 -9.16
C LEU A 81 -40.35 3.93 -8.24
N TRP A 82 -41.55 4.42 -7.92
CA TRP A 82 -41.73 5.50 -6.95
C TRP A 82 -41.34 5.08 -5.53
N LEU A 83 -41.69 3.87 -5.09
CA LEU A 83 -41.24 3.33 -3.81
C LEU A 83 -39.71 3.21 -3.73
N LEU A 84 -39.04 2.87 -4.85
CA LEU A 84 -37.58 2.81 -4.93
C LEU A 84 -36.90 4.20 -4.83
N ASN A 85 -37.60 5.28 -5.17
CA ASN A 85 -37.10 6.65 -4.99
C ASN A 85 -37.11 7.07 -3.51
N VAL A 86 -37.92 6.42 -2.67
CA VAL A 86 -37.93 6.66 -1.21
C VAL A 86 -36.70 6.00 -0.58
N ARG A 87 -35.64 6.80 -0.39
CA ARG A 87 -34.33 6.32 0.08
C ARG A 87 -34.40 5.43 1.34
N PRO A 88 -35.12 5.80 2.43
CA PRO A 88 -35.21 4.95 3.61
C PRO A 88 -35.83 3.57 3.33
N LEU A 89 -36.87 3.52 2.49
CA LEU A 89 -37.59 2.31 2.14
C LEU A 89 -36.73 1.38 1.26
N ARG A 90 -36.08 1.94 0.24
CA ARG A 90 -35.13 1.20 -0.61
C ARG A 90 -34.02 0.56 0.20
N ILE A 91 -33.46 1.31 1.17
CA ILE A 91 -32.40 0.79 2.04
C ILE A 91 -32.92 -0.37 2.89
N ALA A 92 -34.11 -0.22 3.48
CA ALA A 92 -34.68 -1.23 4.38
C ALA A 92 -35.10 -2.52 3.65
N LEU A 93 -35.77 -2.40 2.50
CA LEU A 93 -36.40 -3.55 1.82
C LEU A 93 -35.49 -4.22 0.78
N ILE A 94 -34.55 -3.50 0.19
CA ILE A 94 -33.74 -4.03 -0.91
C ILE A 94 -32.26 -4.02 -0.55
N THR A 95 -31.69 -2.86 -0.24
CA THR A 95 -30.25 -2.75 -0.05
C THR A 95 -29.77 -3.57 1.15
N ARG A 96 -30.40 -3.45 2.32
CA ARG A 96 -29.98 -4.18 3.54
C ARG A 96 -30.09 -5.71 3.39
N PRO A 97 -31.23 -6.28 2.94
CA PRO A 97 -31.33 -7.73 2.75
C PRO A 97 -30.36 -8.25 1.70
N PHE A 98 -30.22 -7.54 0.56
CA PHE A 98 -29.27 -7.90 -0.48
C PHE A 98 -27.82 -7.89 0.05
N MET A 99 -27.41 -6.81 0.72
CA MET A 99 -26.06 -6.69 1.29
C MET A 99 -25.80 -7.76 2.35
N LYS A 100 -26.78 -8.10 3.19
CA LYS A 100 -26.65 -9.16 4.20
C LYS A 100 -26.38 -10.53 3.56
N THR A 101 -27.00 -10.83 2.42
CA THR A 101 -26.75 -12.07 1.68
C THR A 101 -25.43 -12.00 0.93
N TYR A 102 -25.15 -10.87 0.27
CA TYR A 102 -23.91 -10.66 -0.50
C TYR A 102 -22.66 -10.78 0.39
N LEU A 103 -22.68 -10.18 1.59
CA LEU A 103 -21.57 -10.26 2.54
C LEU A 103 -21.27 -11.69 3.01
N ARG A 104 -22.23 -12.62 2.95
CA ARG A 104 -22.00 -14.04 3.27
C ARG A 104 -21.30 -14.81 2.17
N LEU A 105 -21.31 -14.29 0.94
CA LEU A 105 -20.67 -14.91 -0.22
C LEU A 105 -19.22 -14.43 -0.39
N LEU A 106 -18.82 -13.38 0.31
CA LEU A 106 -17.44 -12.91 0.31
C LEU A 106 -16.58 -13.86 1.15
N PRO A 107 -15.40 -14.26 0.66
CA PRO A 107 -14.48 -15.08 1.43
C PRO A 107 -14.10 -14.35 2.73
N ALA A 108 -13.97 -15.11 3.82
CA ALA A 108 -13.45 -14.57 5.07
C ALA A 108 -11.98 -14.18 4.85
N MET A 109 -11.67 -12.92 5.15
CA MET A 109 -10.33 -12.36 5.06
C MET A 109 -9.49 -12.86 6.23
N SER A 110 -8.26 -13.27 5.96
CA SER A 110 -7.30 -13.63 7.03
C SER A 110 -6.93 -12.40 7.86
N ASP A 111 -6.51 -12.60 9.11
CA ASP A 111 -6.10 -11.49 9.98
C ASP A 111 -4.94 -10.68 9.38
N THR A 112 -4.02 -11.34 8.67
CA THR A 112 -2.91 -10.69 7.96
C THR A 112 -3.36 -9.83 6.77
N GLU A 113 -4.36 -10.30 6.01
CA GLU A 113 -4.97 -9.51 4.93
C GLU A 113 -5.77 -8.33 5.48
N LYS A 114 -6.47 -8.53 6.59
CA LYS A 114 -7.22 -7.48 7.27
C LYS A 114 -6.30 -6.38 7.79
N GLU A 115 -5.24 -6.75 8.50
CA GLU A 115 -4.21 -5.80 8.96
C GLU A 115 -3.59 -5.04 7.77
N ALA A 116 -3.35 -5.72 6.64
CA ALA A 116 -2.80 -5.07 5.46
C ALA A 116 -3.76 -4.04 4.82
N LEU A 117 -5.07 -4.29 4.85
CA LEU A 117 -6.06 -3.32 4.39
C LEU A 117 -6.28 -2.17 5.37
N GLU A 118 -6.26 -2.44 6.67
CA GLU A 118 -6.45 -1.43 7.72
C GLU A 118 -5.23 -0.51 7.91
N ALA A 119 -4.03 -0.98 7.55
CA ALA A 119 -2.79 -0.20 7.55
C ALA A 119 -2.81 0.98 6.57
N GLY A 120 -3.69 0.97 5.56
CA GLY A 120 -3.78 1.99 4.52
C GLY A 120 -4.80 3.09 4.83
N THR A 121 -4.64 4.23 4.15
CA THR A 121 -5.70 5.26 4.07
C THR A 121 -6.20 5.36 2.64
N VAL A 122 -7.44 5.79 2.47
CA VAL A 122 -8.02 6.08 1.15
C VAL A 122 -7.78 7.56 0.85
N TRP A 123 -7.12 7.88 -0.27
CA TRP A 123 -6.83 9.26 -0.64
C TRP A 123 -7.57 9.67 -1.93
N TRP A 124 -6.84 10.02 -2.99
CA TRP A 124 -7.41 10.46 -4.27
C TRP A 124 -7.92 9.28 -5.11
N ASP A 125 -7.31 8.11 -4.94
CA ASP A 125 -7.68 6.87 -5.61
C ASP A 125 -9.11 6.44 -5.24
N GLY A 126 -9.52 6.68 -3.99
CA GLY A 126 -10.90 6.49 -3.54
C GLY A 126 -11.93 7.22 -4.40
N GLU A 127 -11.63 8.44 -4.84
CA GLU A 127 -12.51 9.20 -5.74
C GLU A 127 -12.69 8.47 -7.08
N LEU A 128 -11.61 7.91 -7.63
CA LEU A 128 -11.68 7.15 -8.89
C LEU A 128 -12.52 5.88 -8.74
N PHE A 129 -12.34 5.14 -7.65
CA PHE A 129 -13.07 3.90 -7.40
C PHE A 129 -14.56 4.11 -7.15
N THR A 130 -15.03 5.34 -6.93
CA THR A 130 -16.48 5.64 -6.87
C THR A 130 -17.19 5.51 -8.22
N GLY A 131 -16.45 5.56 -9.33
CA GLY A 131 -17.01 5.64 -10.69
C GLY A 131 -17.60 7.02 -11.05
N ALA A 132 -17.57 7.99 -10.15
CA ALA A 132 -17.99 9.38 -10.37
C ALA A 132 -17.09 10.35 -9.57
N PRO A 133 -15.78 10.43 -9.88
CA PRO A 133 -14.82 11.25 -9.13
C PRO A 133 -15.17 12.74 -9.16
N ASP A 134 -14.97 13.43 -8.03
CA ASP A 134 -15.04 14.89 -8.00
C ASP A 134 -13.76 15.51 -8.60
N TRP A 135 -13.81 15.76 -9.91
CA TRP A 135 -12.70 16.38 -10.64
C TRP A 135 -12.33 17.77 -10.13
N ARG A 136 -13.25 18.54 -9.55
CA ARG A 136 -12.92 19.87 -9.02
C ARG A 136 -12.02 19.73 -7.80
N LYS A 137 -12.34 18.79 -6.90
CA LYS A 137 -11.48 18.45 -5.76
C LYS A 137 -10.10 17.98 -6.19
N LEU A 138 -10.03 17.07 -7.17
CA LEU A 138 -8.76 16.52 -7.65
C LEU A 138 -7.89 17.58 -8.33
N LEU A 139 -8.47 18.43 -9.18
CA LEU A 139 -7.75 19.49 -9.90
C LEU A 139 -7.42 20.70 -9.00
N ALA A 140 -8.11 20.88 -7.88
CA ALA A 140 -7.83 21.93 -6.91
C ALA A 140 -6.69 21.57 -5.94
N ALA A 141 -6.17 20.33 -5.96
CA ALA A 141 -5.06 19.93 -5.11
C ALA A 141 -3.83 20.79 -5.39
N ALA A 142 -3.31 21.46 -4.36
CA ALA A 142 -2.13 22.31 -4.50
C ALA A 142 -0.90 21.45 -4.82
N PRO A 143 -0.02 21.90 -5.74
CA PRO A 143 1.22 21.20 -5.99
C PRO A 143 2.10 21.24 -4.73
N PRO A 144 2.79 20.13 -4.40
CA PRO A 144 3.72 20.14 -3.28
C PRO A 144 4.84 21.14 -3.54
N ARG A 145 5.32 21.78 -2.47
CA ARG A 145 6.42 22.76 -2.54
C ARG A 145 7.45 22.42 -1.48
N LEU A 146 8.71 22.67 -1.83
CA LEU A 146 9.82 22.58 -0.92
C LEU A 146 9.85 23.84 -0.05
N SER A 147 10.16 23.66 1.23
CA SER A 147 10.58 24.75 2.10
C SER A 147 11.93 25.32 1.63
N ALA A 148 12.28 26.51 2.10
CA ALA A 148 13.56 27.14 1.78
C ALA A 148 14.77 26.27 2.20
N GLU A 149 14.65 25.54 3.31
CA GLU A 149 15.69 24.64 3.81
C GLU A 149 15.84 23.38 2.94
N GLU A 150 14.73 22.76 2.55
CA GLU A 150 14.75 21.59 1.64
C GLU A 150 15.29 21.97 0.26
N GLN A 151 14.91 23.15 -0.26
CA GLN A 151 15.44 23.67 -1.51
C GLN A 151 16.95 23.95 -1.40
N ALA A 152 17.41 24.58 -0.31
CA ALA A 152 18.83 24.80 -0.07
C ALA A 152 19.63 23.48 0.04
N PHE A 153 19.02 22.42 0.57
CA PHE A 153 19.63 21.09 0.59
C PHE A 153 19.82 20.49 -0.82
N LEU A 154 18.80 20.65 -1.67
CA LEU A 154 18.87 20.21 -3.07
C LEU A 154 19.89 21.01 -3.89
N ASP A 155 19.98 22.31 -3.66
CA ASP A 155 20.83 23.21 -4.44
C ASP A 155 22.30 23.22 -3.96
N GLY A 156 22.54 22.80 -2.71
CA GLY A 156 23.87 22.71 -2.12
C GLY A 156 24.35 21.26 -1.96
N PRO A 157 24.12 20.63 -0.79
CA PRO A 157 24.56 19.26 -0.51
C PRO A 157 24.27 18.24 -1.61
N CYS A 158 23.07 18.24 -2.19
CA CYS A 158 22.71 17.27 -3.22
C CYS A 158 23.49 17.51 -4.54
N GLU A 159 23.70 18.76 -4.95
CA GLU A 159 24.56 19.09 -6.10
C GLU A 159 26.03 18.68 -5.87
N GLU A 160 26.58 18.98 -4.69
CA GLU A 160 27.94 18.57 -4.34
C GLU A 160 28.10 17.05 -4.40
N LEU A 161 27.13 16.31 -3.84
CA LEU A 161 27.13 14.85 -3.87
C LEU A 161 27.07 14.30 -5.30
N CYS A 162 26.23 14.88 -6.17
CA CYS A 162 26.19 14.49 -7.58
C CYS A 162 27.50 14.77 -8.30
N ARG A 163 28.13 15.92 -8.04
CA ARG A 163 29.41 16.33 -8.66
C ARG A 163 30.58 15.43 -8.23
N MET A 164 30.66 15.07 -6.96
CA MET A 164 31.73 14.21 -6.44
C MET A 164 31.55 12.72 -6.75
N THR A 165 30.33 12.29 -7.10
CA THR A 165 30.07 10.89 -7.44
C THR A 165 30.45 10.61 -8.89
N ASP A 166 31.43 9.74 -9.10
CA ASP A 166 31.74 9.12 -10.39
C ASP A 166 31.10 7.73 -10.46
N ASP A 167 30.02 7.61 -11.25
CA ASP A 167 29.30 6.35 -11.39
C ASP A 167 30.13 5.25 -12.07
N TRP A 168 31.00 5.60 -13.02
CA TRP A 168 31.85 4.63 -13.70
C TRP A 168 32.90 4.05 -12.74
N ASP A 169 33.59 4.91 -11.98
CA ASP A 169 34.54 4.46 -10.96
C ASP A 169 33.83 3.59 -9.90
N ALA A 170 32.65 4.01 -9.44
CA ALA A 170 31.86 3.28 -8.45
C ALA A 170 31.42 1.90 -8.95
N THR A 171 30.92 1.82 -10.18
CA THR A 171 30.30 0.59 -10.73
C THR A 171 31.29 -0.37 -11.39
N HIS A 172 32.28 0.14 -12.15
CA HIS A 172 33.16 -0.68 -12.97
C HIS A 172 34.56 -0.89 -12.38
N ARG A 173 35.05 0.03 -11.54
CA ARG A 173 36.40 -0.05 -10.96
C ARG A 173 36.40 -0.53 -9.51
N ARG A 174 35.58 0.08 -8.67
CA ARG A 174 35.56 -0.20 -7.22
C ARG A 174 34.56 -1.28 -6.84
N GLY A 175 33.41 -1.31 -7.52
CA GLY A 175 32.24 -2.04 -7.06
C GLY A 175 31.68 -1.48 -5.73
N ASP A 176 31.88 -0.20 -5.45
CA ASP A 176 31.40 0.50 -4.24
C ASP A 176 31.53 2.02 -4.42
N LEU A 177 30.82 2.81 -3.62
CA LEU A 177 31.03 4.25 -3.57
C LEU A 177 32.43 4.53 -3.03
N ALA A 178 33.07 5.60 -3.51
CA ALA A 178 34.35 6.02 -2.97
C ALA A 178 34.22 6.41 -1.48
N PRO A 179 35.25 6.18 -0.63
CA PRO A 179 35.16 6.45 0.81
C PRO A 179 34.73 7.89 1.16
N HIS A 180 35.21 8.88 0.41
CA HIS A 180 34.85 10.29 0.62
C HIS A 180 33.37 10.58 0.28
N VAL A 181 32.76 9.81 -0.63
CA VAL A 181 31.32 9.89 -0.93
C VAL A 181 30.51 9.31 0.24
N TRP A 182 30.94 8.17 0.79
CA TRP A 182 30.33 7.60 2.01
C TRP A 182 30.37 8.55 3.20
N GLU A 183 31.52 9.19 3.45
CA GLU A 183 31.65 10.18 4.53
C GLU A 183 30.80 11.43 4.28
N PHE A 184 30.66 11.87 3.03
CA PHE A 184 29.79 12.98 2.68
C PHE A 184 28.31 12.65 2.92
N LEU A 185 27.87 11.44 2.53
CA LEU A 185 26.50 10.96 2.79
C LEU A 185 26.15 11.01 4.28
N LYS A 186 27.04 10.52 5.14
CA LYS A 186 26.87 10.52 6.59
C LYS A 186 26.86 11.94 7.16
N SER A 187 27.92 12.71 6.87
CA SER A 187 28.13 14.03 7.48
C SER A 187 27.10 15.09 7.05
N LYS A 188 26.46 14.92 5.89
CA LYS A 188 25.42 15.83 5.40
C LYS A 188 24.00 15.35 5.69
N GLY A 189 23.82 14.23 6.39
CA GLY A 189 22.49 13.77 6.81
C GLY A 189 21.67 13.11 5.69
N PHE A 190 22.30 12.59 4.63
CA PHE A 190 21.57 11.86 3.58
C PHE A 190 20.89 10.60 4.10
N PHE A 191 21.38 10.00 5.19
CA PHE A 191 20.72 8.85 5.86
C PHE A 191 19.70 9.25 6.93
N ALA A 192 19.40 10.55 7.06
CA ALA A 192 18.67 11.12 8.17
C ALA A 192 17.53 12.07 7.75
N MET A 193 17.07 11.97 6.49
CA MET A 193 16.06 12.88 5.94
C MET A 193 14.74 12.80 6.70
N ILE A 194 14.32 11.60 7.11
CA ILE A 194 13.05 11.35 7.82
C ILE A 194 13.17 11.42 9.34
N ILE A 195 14.39 11.58 9.88
CA ILE A 195 14.60 11.61 11.33
C ILE A 195 14.22 13.00 11.85
N PRO A 196 13.43 13.11 12.93
CA PRO A 196 13.06 14.39 13.50
C PRO A 196 14.26 15.26 13.90
N LYS A 197 14.12 16.58 13.77
CA LYS A 197 15.21 17.54 14.08
C LYS A 197 15.68 17.47 15.52
N LYS A 198 14.78 17.16 16.46
CA LYS A 198 15.12 16.96 17.89
C LYS A 198 16.13 15.81 18.12
N TYR A 199 16.25 14.90 17.16
CA TYR A 199 17.24 13.82 17.16
C TYR A 199 18.43 14.10 16.24
N GLY A 200 18.53 15.30 15.68
CA GLY A 200 19.62 15.70 14.77
C GLY A 200 19.41 15.28 13.31
N GLY A 201 18.21 14.82 12.95
CA GLY A 201 17.84 14.58 11.54
C GLY A 201 17.38 15.85 10.82
N LEU A 202 16.92 15.69 9.58
CA LEU A 202 16.51 16.82 8.74
C LEU A 202 14.99 17.08 8.76
N GLU A 203 14.18 16.09 9.13
CA GLU A 203 12.71 16.19 9.18
C GLU A 203 12.10 16.67 7.85
N PHE A 204 12.62 16.16 6.73
CA PHE A 204 12.18 16.50 5.39
C PHE A 204 10.80 15.93 5.07
N SER A 205 10.05 16.68 4.29
CA SER A 205 8.77 16.24 3.72
C SER A 205 8.97 15.07 2.75
N ALA A 206 7.88 14.33 2.50
CA ALA A 206 7.84 13.31 1.46
C ALA A 206 8.26 13.84 0.08
N PHE A 207 7.94 15.11 -0.21
CA PHE A 207 8.31 15.74 -1.48
C PHE A 207 9.81 16.05 -1.56
N ALA A 208 10.43 16.51 -0.48
CA ALA A 208 11.88 16.69 -0.42
C ALA A 208 12.64 15.37 -0.51
N HIS A 209 12.18 14.33 0.21
CA HIS A 209 12.73 12.98 0.09
C HIS A 209 12.67 12.47 -1.36
N SER A 210 11.50 12.58 -2.02
CA SER A 210 11.35 12.23 -3.43
C SER A 210 12.32 13.03 -4.33
N SER A 211 12.38 14.34 -4.16
CA SER A 211 13.21 15.24 -4.97
C SER A 211 14.70 14.93 -4.85
N VAL A 212 15.18 14.66 -3.64
CA VAL A 212 16.58 14.25 -3.40
C VAL A 212 16.86 12.93 -4.11
N LEU A 213 16.03 11.91 -3.93
CA LEU A 213 16.24 10.60 -4.55
C LEU A 213 16.18 10.65 -6.08
N THR A 214 15.25 11.39 -6.67
CA THR A 214 15.19 11.60 -8.12
C THR A 214 16.48 12.21 -8.65
N LYS A 215 17.02 13.23 -7.97
CA LYS A 215 18.29 13.87 -8.36
C LYS A 215 19.50 12.95 -8.20
N LEU A 216 19.56 12.16 -7.14
CA LEU A 216 20.64 11.18 -6.98
C LEU A 216 20.54 10.06 -8.00
N ALA A 217 19.33 9.61 -8.31
CA ALA A 217 19.08 8.53 -9.27
C ALA A 217 19.43 8.94 -10.70
N SER A 218 19.29 10.22 -11.05
CA SER A 218 19.73 10.71 -12.36
C SER A 218 21.27 10.69 -12.51
N ARG A 219 22.00 10.65 -11.39
CA ARG A 219 23.46 10.50 -11.38
C ARG A 219 23.92 9.04 -11.29
N SER A 220 23.34 8.27 -10.36
CA SER A 220 23.73 6.88 -10.10
C SER A 220 22.61 6.14 -9.36
N ALA A 221 22.14 5.03 -9.95
CA ALA A 221 21.17 4.15 -9.31
C ALA A 221 21.73 3.49 -8.03
N MET A 222 23.05 3.29 -7.97
CA MET A 222 23.72 2.72 -6.82
C MET A 222 23.73 3.71 -5.64
N LEU A 223 24.01 4.98 -5.92
CA LEU A 223 23.97 6.07 -4.94
C LEU A 223 22.56 6.27 -4.39
N SER A 224 21.56 6.38 -5.27
CA SER A 224 20.18 6.62 -4.85
C SER A 224 19.61 5.47 -4.04
N SER A 225 19.90 4.22 -4.40
CA SER A 225 19.51 3.03 -3.62
C SER A 225 20.14 3.01 -2.23
N THR A 226 21.41 3.42 -2.13
CA THR A 226 22.15 3.52 -0.86
C THR A 226 21.49 4.53 0.09
N VAL A 227 20.99 5.66 -0.44
CA VAL A 227 20.31 6.70 0.32
C VAL A 227 18.85 6.35 0.62
N ALA A 228 18.16 5.62 -0.27
CA ALA A 228 16.75 5.32 -0.12
C ALA A 228 16.44 4.42 1.07
N VAL A 229 17.27 3.42 1.37
CA VAL A 229 16.96 2.42 2.41
C VAL A 229 16.90 3.01 3.83
N PRO A 230 17.89 3.79 4.30
CA PRO A 230 17.81 4.41 5.63
C PRO A 230 16.61 5.37 5.80
N ASN A 231 16.07 5.92 4.71
CA ASN A 231 14.96 6.88 4.70
C ASN A 231 13.61 6.28 4.32
N SER A 232 13.50 4.95 4.18
CA SER A 232 12.25 4.27 3.85
C SER A 232 11.99 3.12 4.84
N LEU A 233 11.90 1.86 4.39
CA LEU A 233 11.82 0.71 5.29
C LEU A 233 13.19 0.45 5.95
N GLY A 234 13.53 1.33 6.90
CA GLY A 234 14.69 1.23 7.75
C GLY A 234 14.32 1.32 9.23
N PRO A 235 15.27 1.02 10.14
CA PRO A 235 15.10 1.20 11.57
C PRO A 235 14.61 2.58 11.98
N ALA A 236 15.04 3.66 11.32
CA ALA A 236 14.59 5.02 11.65
C ALA A 236 13.07 5.18 11.54
N GLU A 237 12.48 4.71 10.44
CA GLU A 237 11.04 4.79 10.21
C GLU A 237 10.25 3.96 11.23
N LEU A 238 10.65 2.70 11.44
CA LEU A 238 10.03 1.84 12.44
C LEU A 238 10.16 2.40 13.86
N LEU A 239 11.32 2.99 14.19
CA LEU A 239 11.54 3.62 15.48
C LEU A 239 10.68 4.87 15.66
N ASN A 240 10.56 5.73 14.65
CA ASN A 240 9.72 6.93 14.70
C ASN A 240 8.28 6.58 15.08
N HIS A 241 7.71 5.56 14.43
CA HIS A 241 6.31 5.17 14.60
C HIS A 241 6.05 4.26 15.80
N TYR A 242 6.93 3.29 16.08
CA TYR A 242 6.66 2.24 17.08
C TYR A 242 7.72 2.10 18.15
N GLY A 243 8.90 2.70 17.99
CA GLY A 243 9.98 2.61 18.97
C GLY A 243 9.57 3.16 20.33
N THR A 244 10.09 2.54 21.40
CA THR A 244 9.97 3.12 22.74
C THR A 244 10.76 4.42 22.82
N GLN A 245 10.52 5.24 23.83
CA GLN A 245 11.25 6.50 23.99
C GLN A 245 12.75 6.24 24.17
N GLU A 246 13.12 5.22 24.92
CA GLU A 246 14.51 4.81 25.15
C GLU A 246 15.18 4.36 23.84
N GLN A 247 14.47 3.59 23.00
CA GLN A 247 14.98 3.18 21.69
C GLN A 247 15.16 4.38 20.75
N LYS A 248 14.20 5.33 20.75
CA LYS A 248 14.28 6.55 19.95
C LYS A 248 15.49 7.39 20.36
N ASP A 249 15.63 7.64 21.66
CA ASP A 249 16.70 8.49 22.21
C ASP A 249 18.09 7.87 22.04
N TRP A 250 18.18 6.53 22.03
CA TRP A 250 19.43 5.82 21.75
C TRP A 250 19.78 5.78 20.26
N TYR A 251 18.86 5.31 19.41
CA TYR A 251 19.18 4.99 18.01
C TYR A 251 19.06 6.17 17.06
N LEU A 252 18.01 7.00 17.17
CA LEU A 252 17.75 8.05 16.17
C LEU A 252 18.90 9.07 16.07
N PRO A 253 19.51 9.54 17.18
CA PRO A 253 20.68 10.42 17.07
C PRO A 253 21.90 9.77 16.43
N ARG A 254 22.13 8.48 16.68
CA ARG A 254 23.28 7.74 16.13
C ARG A 254 23.08 7.47 14.63
N LEU A 255 21.85 7.16 14.22
CA LEU A 255 21.46 7.05 12.81
C LEU A 255 21.60 8.40 12.10
N ALA A 256 21.17 9.50 12.75
CA ALA A 256 21.25 10.83 12.17
C ALA A 256 22.70 11.28 11.89
N ARG A 257 23.62 10.94 12.78
CA ARG A 257 25.07 11.23 12.63
C ARG A 257 25.80 10.23 11.72
N GLY A 258 25.13 9.19 11.23
CA GLY A 258 25.74 8.14 10.42
C GLY A 258 26.72 7.24 11.18
N GLU A 259 26.67 7.25 12.52
CA GLU A 259 27.42 6.31 13.38
C GLU A 259 26.88 4.89 13.21
N GLU A 260 25.56 4.78 13.02
CA GLU A 260 24.91 3.54 12.66
C GLU A 260 24.52 3.55 11.18
N VAL A 261 24.89 2.49 10.46
CA VAL A 261 24.39 2.22 9.10
C VAL A 261 23.35 1.12 9.20
N PRO A 262 22.07 1.40 8.97
CA PRO A 262 21.05 0.39 9.12
C PRO A 262 20.87 -0.48 7.88
N CYS A 263 20.43 -1.72 8.08
CA CYS A 263 19.76 -2.52 7.06
C CYS A 263 18.47 -3.14 7.61
N PHE A 264 17.56 -3.56 6.72
CA PHE A 264 16.32 -4.23 7.13
C PHE A 264 16.18 -5.62 6.50
N ALA A 265 16.15 -6.63 7.35
CA ALA A 265 16.23 -8.04 7.03
C ALA A 265 14.84 -8.71 7.08
N LEU A 266 14.07 -8.49 6.03
CA LEU A 266 12.76 -9.13 5.82
C LEU A 266 12.87 -10.36 4.92
N THR A 267 13.34 -10.15 3.69
CA THR A 267 13.39 -11.15 2.64
C THR A 267 14.34 -12.30 2.97
N GLY A 268 13.88 -13.53 2.74
CA GLY A 268 14.65 -14.76 2.91
C GLY A 268 14.80 -15.55 1.61
N PRO A 269 15.61 -16.62 1.60
CA PRO A 269 15.75 -17.49 0.43
C PRO A 269 14.44 -18.15 -0.04
N ARG A 270 13.46 -18.32 0.87
CA ARG A 270 12.19 -19.01 0.60
C ARG A 270 10.95 -18.11 0.69
N ALA A 271 11.10 -16.87 1.15
CA ALA A 271 10.00 -15.93 1.36
C ALA A 271 10.40 -14.53 0.87
N GLY A 272 9.68 -14.04 -0.14
CA GLY A 272 9.88 -12.73 -0.78
C GLY A 272 8.56 -11.98 -0.87
N SER A 273 7.78 -12.22 -1.93
CA SER A 273 6.46 -11.60 -2.12
C SER A 273 5.47 -12.01 -1.02
N ASP A 274 5.48 -13.28 -0.63
CA ASP A 274 4.76 -13.77 0.56
C ASP A 274 5.63 -13.56 1.80
N ALA A 275 5.66 -12.30 2.27
CA ALA A 275 6.44 -11.90 3.43
C ALA A 275 5.82 -12.35 4.77
N ALA A 276 4.57 -12.81 4.78
CA ALA A 276 3.93 -13.36 5.97
C ALA A 276 4.39 -14.81 6.26
N ALA A 277 4.85 -15.53 5.23
CA ALA A 277 5.32 -16.92 5.34
C ALA A 277 6.83 -17.05 5.66
N ILE A 278 7.44 -16.07 6.34
CA ILE A 278 8.85 -16.15 6.72
C ILE A 278 9.12 -17.35 7.65
N PRO A 279 10.15 -18.19 7.36
CA PRO A 279 10.50 -19.34 8.18
C PRO A 279 11.41 -18.99 9.36
N ASP A 280 11.88 -17.75 9.44
CA ASP A 280 12.78 -17.26 10.47
C ASP A 280 12.08 -17.20 11.84
N THR A 281 12.73 -17.71 12.88
CA THR A 281 12.10 -17.90 14.19
C THR A 281 12.79 -17.12 15.30
N GLY A 282 12.01 -16.70 16.28
CA GLY A 282 12.50 -16.21 17.56
C GLY A 282 11.75 -16.90 18.69
N VAL A 283 12.45 -17.73 19.46
CA VAL A 283 11.84 -18.49 20.55
C VAL A 283 12.18 -17.82 21.86
N VAL A 284 11.16 -17.49 22.66
CA VAL A 284 11.34 -16.99 24.02
C VAL A 284 12.00 -18.08 24.85
N CYS A 285 13.12 -17.73 25.50
CA CYS A 285 13.82 -18.65 26.38
C CYS A 285 14.57 -17.87 27.47
N ARG A 286 15.01 -18.59 28.50
CA ARG A 286 16.01 -18.08 29.44
C ARG A 286 17.41 -18.19 28.83
N GLY A 287 18.26 -17.22 29.12
CA GLY A 287 19.65 -17.23 28.68
C GLY A 287 20.50 -16.28 29.48
N MET A 288 21.82 -16.46 29.40
CA MET A 288 22.79 -15.65 30.14
C MET A 288 23.18 -14.41 29.34
N LEU A 289 23.02 -13.24 29.94
CA LEU A 289 23.53 -11.98 29.42
C LEU A 289 24.29 -11.25 30.54
N HIS A 290 25.54 -10.87 30.28
CA HIS A 290 26.43 -10.22 31.26
C HIS A 290 26.49 -10.94 32.62
N GLY A 291 26.52 -12.27 32.61
CA GLY A 291 26.60 -13.08 33.83
C GLY A 291 25.30 -13.20 34.63
N ARG A 292 24.17 -12.72 34.09
CA ARG A 292 22.84 -12.85 34.71
C ARG A 292 21.90 -13.62 33.80
N GLU A 293 21.08 -14.49 34.39
CA GLU A 293 20.01 -15.16 33.66
C GLU A 293 18.87 -14.16 33.42
N ILE A 294 18.45 -14.03 32.17
CA ILE A 294 17.34 -13.18 31.74
C ILE A 294 16.40 -13.95 30.82
N VAL A 295 15.15 -13.49 30.69
CA VAL A 295 14.25 -13.91 29.62
C VAL A 295 14.57 -13.09 28.37
N GLY A 296 14.87 -13.78 27.26
CA GLY A 296 15.22 -13.18 25.98
C GLY A 296 14.64 -13.98 24.82
N LEU A 297 15.22 -13.78 23.64
CA LEU A 297 14.88 -14.49 22.41
C LEU A 297 16.11 -15.22 21.88
N ARG A 298 15.91 -16.48 21.49
CA ARG A 298 16.85 -17.21 20.64
C ARG A 298 16.36 -17.15 19.20
N LEU A 299 17.13 -16.46 18.36
CA LEU A 299 16.80 -16.19 16.97
C LEU A 299 17.55 -17.15 16.04
N ASN A 300 16.83 -17.70 15.06
CA ASN A 300 17.38 -18.46 13.95
C ASN A 300 16.81 -17.90 12.64
N PHE A 301 17.69 -17.41 11.76
CA PHE A 301 17.25 -16.73 10.55
C PHE A 301 18.25 -16.86 9.41
N SER A 302 17.74 -16.79 8.19
CA SER A 302 18.51 -16.75 6.95
C SER A 302 17.84 -15.78 5.99
N LYS A 303 18.48 -14.64 5.80
CA LYS A 303 17.97 -13.50 5.04
C LYS A 303 18.80 -13.31 3.78
N ARG A 304 18.16 -12.86 2.70
CA ARG A 304 18.77 -12.72 1.37
C ARG A 304 18.33 -11.40 0.75
N TYR A 305 19.24 -10.80 0.00
CA TYR A 305 19.02 -9.52 -0.69
C TYR A 305 18.77 -8.35 0.26
N ILE A 306 19.51 -8.33 1.36
CA ILE A 306 19.42 -7.26 2.34
C ILE A 306 20.37 -6.14 1.91
N THR A 307 19.80 -5.05 1.40
CA THR A 307 20.53 -3.83 1.05
C THR A 307 21.23 -3.27 2.30
N LEU A 308 22.45 -2.75 2.11
CA LEU A 308 23.40 -2.28 3.12
C LEU A 308 23.98 -3.35 4.05
N ALA A 309 23.50 -4.60 4.05
CA ALA A 309 23.99 -5.64 4.95
C ALA A 309 25.53 -5.80 5.06
N PRO A 310 26.31 -5.75 3.96
CA PRO A 310 27.77 -5.87 4.05
C PRO A 310 28.45 -4.78 4.90
N VAL A 311 27.85 -3.59 4.97
CA VAL A 311 28.39 -2.40 5.65
C VAL A 311 27.55 -1.94 6.84
N ALA A 312 26.42 -2.59 7.10
CA ALA A 312 25.52 -2.24 8.20
C ALA A 312 26.20 -2.41 9.56
N THR A 313 25.75 -1.66 10.56
CA THR A 313 26.16 -1.79 11.97
C THR A 313 24.98 -2.26 12.83
N VAL A 314 23.75 -1.99 12.38
CA VAL A 314 22.51 -2.38 13.04
C VAL A 314 21.53 -3.01 12.04
N ILE A 315 20.86 -4.07 12.47
CA ILE A 315 20.00 -4.92 11.64
C ILE A 315 18.58 -4.86 12.20
N GLY A 316 17.65 -4.27 11.45
CA GLY A 316 16.23 -4.51 11.66
C GLY A 316 15.90 -5.92 11.15
N LEU A 317 15.24 -6.74 11.94
CA LEU A 317 14.97 -8.15 11.65
C LEU A 317 13.50 -8.47 11.87
N ALA A 318 12.85 -9.04 10.87
CA ALA A 318 11.52 -9.64 11.01
C ALA A 318 11.62 -11.17 11.14
N PHE A 319 10.91 -11.72 12.11
CA PHE A 319 10.85 -13.17 12.40
C PHE A 319 9.49 -13.52 13.01
N ARG A 320 9.11 -14.80 12.95
CA ARG A 320 7.93 -15.31 13.67
C ARG A 320 8.33 -15.69 15.09
N MET A 321 7.62 -15.13 16.07
CA MET A 321 7.96 -15.26 17.48
C MET A 321 7.12 -16.36 18.15
N PHE A 322 7.76 -17.18 18.98
CA PHE A 322 7.12 -18.28 19.70
C PHE A 322 7.50 -18.26 21.18
N ASP A 323 6.55 -18.64 22.05
CA ASP A 323 6.76 -18.81 23.50
C ASP A 323 6.21 -20.18 23.95
N PRO A 324 6.91 -21.28 23.63
CA PRO A 324 6.44 -22.63 23.94
C PRO A 324 6.36 -22.90 25.46
N GLU A 325 7.24 -22.27 26.24
CA GLU A 325 7.28 -22.39 27.69
C GLU A 325 6.35 -21.39 28.41
N LYS A 326 5.66 -20.52 27.66
CA LYS A 326 4.74 -19.49 28.18
C LYS A 326 5.39 -18.58 29.22
N LEU A 327 6.65 -18.21 29.02
CA LEU A 327 7.39 -17.30 29.91
C LEU A 327 6.84 -15.86 29.90
N LEU A 328 6.12 -15.48 28.84
CA LEU A 328 5.41 -14.20 28.72
C LEU A 328 3.91 -14.31 28.97
N GLY A 329 3.39 -15.54 29.05
CA GLY A 329 1.97 -15.86 29.15
C GLY A 329 1.24 -15.80 27.80
N GLY A 330 0.02 -16.35 27.77
CA GLY A 330 -0.83 -16.35 26.57
C GLY A 330 -0.61 -17.52 25.62
N GLU A 331 -0.67 -17.22 24.33
CA GLU A 331 -0.53 -18.18 23.21
C GLU A 331 0.95 -18.53 22.94
N SER A 332 1.20 -19.72 22.41
CA SER A 332 2.56 -20.16 22.09
C SER A 332 3.10 -19.59 20.78
N ASP A 333 2.22 -19.25 19.83
CA ASP A 333 2.58 -18.54 18.61
C ASP A 333 2.16 -17.09 18.77
N LEU A 334 3.16 -16.21 18.79
CA LEU A 334 2.97 -14.79 19.08
C LEU A 334 2.90 -13.97 17.78
N GLY A 335 3.08 -14.58 16.61
CA GLY A 335 3.04 -13.91 15.32
C GLY A 335 4.36 -13.22 14.91
N ILE A 336 4.31 -12.46 13.82
CA ILE A 336 5.49 -11.78 13.27
C ILE A 336 5.88 -10.63 14.19
N THR A 337 7.17 -10.55 14.54
CA THR A 337 7.75 -9.52 15.40
C THR A 337 8.97 -8.92 14.73
N CYS A 338 9.19 -7.62 14.96
CA CYS A 338 10.38 -6.91 14.49
C CYS A 338 11.32 -6.60 15.66
N ALA A 339 12.61 -6.89 15.50
CA ALA A 339 13.65 -6.51 16.44
C ALA A 339 14.74 -5.69 15.76
N LEU A 340 15.49 -4.93 16.55
CA LEU A 340 16.67 -4.20 16.12
C LEU A 340 17.88 -4.76 16.86
N ILE A 341 18.78 -5.42 16.13
CA ILE A 341 19.93 -6.13 16.69
C ILE A 341 21.25 -5.53 16.17
N PRO A 342 22.27 -5.34 17.02
CA PRO A 342 23.60 -4.99 16.55
C PRO A 342 24.16 -6.08 15.61
N ARG A 343 24.90 -5.67 14.57
CA ARG A 343 25.56 -6.61 13.65
C ARG A 343 26.53 -7.54 14.38
N THR A 344 27.18 -7.05 15.44
CA THR A 344 28.20 -7.77 16.20
C THR A 344 27.62 -8.73 17.23
N THR A 345 26.28 -8.89 17.30
CA THR A 345 25.66 -9.85 18.20
C THR A 345 26.19 -11.27 17.92
N PRO A 346 26.66 -12.00 18.94
CA PRO A 346 27.17 -13.36 18.76
C PRO A 346 26.17 -14.27 18.01
N GLY A 347 26.70 -15.04 17.05
CA GLY A 347 25.91 -15.93 16.19
C GLY A 347 25.38 -15.27 14.91
N VAL A 348 25.46 -13.95 14.77
CA VAL A 348 25.13 -13.24 13.52
C VAL A 348 26.32 -13.32 12.56
N THR A 349 26.05 -13.66 11.30
CA THR A 349 27.04 -13.73 10.22
C THR A 349 26.53 -12.97 9.00
N ILE A 350 27.37 -12.09 8.46
CA ILE A 350 27.14 -11.47 7.15
C ILE A 350 27.83 -12.32 6.09
N GLY A 351 27.05 -12.84 5.14
CA GLY A 351 27.62 -13.71 4.11
C GLY A 351 28.22 -12.92 2.95
N ARG A 352 28.59 -13.64 1.88
CA ARG A 352 29.21 -13.04 0.70
C ARG A 352 28.26 -12.04 0.04
N ARG A 353 28.77 -10.82 -0.15
CA ARG A 353 28.07 -9.74 -0.88
C ARG A 353 27.57 -10.25 -2.24
N HIS A 354 26.32 -9.91 -2.55
CA HIS A 354 25.71 -10.20 -3.84
C HIS A 354 26.07 -9.14 -4.87
N PHE A 355 26.18 -9.55 -6.14
CA PHE A 355 26.41 -8.67 -7.27
C PHE A 355 25.36 -8.92 -8.36
N PRO A 356 24.11 -8.48 -8.15
CA PRO A 356 23.04 -8.72 -9.11
C PRO A 356 23.17 -7.78 -10.31
N LEU A 357 23.03 -8.33 -11.52
CA LEU A 357 22.87 -7.56 -12.77
C LEU A 357 23.95 -6.50 -13.01
N ASN A 358 25.19 -6.77 -12.57
CA ASN A 358 26.31 -5.83 -12.68
C ASN A 358 26.09 -4.47 -11.97
N VAL A 359 25.18 -4.40 -10.99
CA VAL A 359 24.95 -3.20 -10.17
C VAL A 359 25.52 -3.44 -8.77
N PRO A 360 26.69 -2.87 -8.43
CA PRO A 360 27.38 -3.17 -7.19
C PRO A 360 26.92 -2.26 -6.07
N PHE A 361 25.64 -2.21 -5.76
CA PHE A 361 25.19 -1.61 -4.49
C PHE A 361 25.51 -2.55 -3.33
N GLN A 362 25.57 -2.02 -2.11
CA GLN A 362 25.81 -2.86 -0.93
C GLN A 362 24.58 -3.72 -0.68
N ASN A 363 24.71 -5.03 -0.84
CA ASN A 363 23.61 -5.99 -0.78
C ASN A 363 24.16 -7.37 -0.43
N GLY A 364 23.56 -8.07 0.52
CA GLY A 364 24.08 -9.36 0.92
C GLY A 364 23.10 -10.20 1.74
N PRO A 365 23.46 -11.45 2.03
CA PRO A 365 22.73 -12.28 2.97
C PRO A 365 23.15 -11.99 4.41
N ILE A 366 22.23 -12.19 5.35
CA ILE A 366 22.47 -12.15 6.79
C ILE A 366 21.93 -13.45 7.37
N GLN A 367 22.73 -14.13 8.18
CA GLN A 367 22.35 -15.38 8.82
C GLN A 367 22.55 -15.26 10.33
N GLY A 368 21.71 -15.95 11.08
CA GLY A 368 21.82 -16.07 12.52
C GLY A 368 21.47 -17.49 12.94
N LYS A 369 22.33 -18.08 13.77
CA LYS A 369 22.07 -19.37 14.39
C LYS A 369 22.25 -19.23 15.89
N ASP A 370 21.21 -19.61 16.65
CA ASP A 370 21.18 -19.54 18.11
C ASP A 370 21.56 -18.15 18.68
N VAL A 371 21.17 -17.09 17.97
CA VAL A 371 21.47 -15.70 18.35
C VAL A 371 20.60 -15.31 19.55
N PHE A 372 21.22 -15.09 20.72
CA PHE A 372 20.49 -14.70 21.92
C PHE A 372 20.47 -13.18 22.10
N VAL A 373 19.27 -12.60 22.27
CA VAL A 373 19.07 -11.16 22.50
C VAL A 373 18.04 -10.92 23.62
N PRO A 374 18.16 -9.82 24.39
CA PRO A 374 17.14 -9.44 25.35
C PRO A 374 15.85 -9.00 24.64
N LEU A 375 14.70 -9.10 25.33
CA LEU A 375 13.40 -8.66 24.79
C LEU A 375 13.35 -7.16 24.45
N ASP A 376 14.23 -6.35 25.05
CA ASP A 376 14.31 -4.91 24.81
C ASP A 376 14.77 -4.56 23.38
N PHE A 377 15.28 -5.54 22.63
CA PHE A 377 15.61 -5.38 21.21
C PHE A 377 14.36 -5.42 20.32
N ILE A 378 13.22 -5.89 20.82
CA ILE A 378 11.94 -5.83 20.10
C ILE A 378 11.56 -4.35 19.91
N ILE A 379 11.30 -3.95 18.68
CA ILE A 379 10.94 -2.56 18.36
C ILE A 379 9.60 -2.24 19.03
N GLY A 380 9.58 -1.22 19.90
CA GLY A 380 8.41 -0.88 20.72
C GLY A 380 8.20 -1.76 21.96
N GLY A 381 9.15 -2.65 22.24
CA GLY A 381 9.17 -3.52 23.42
C GLY A 381 8.05 -4.56 23.44
N LYS A 382 7.76 -5.08 24.64
CA LYS A 382 6.79 -6.18 24.83
C LYS A 382 5.39 -5.89 24.27
N LYS A 383 4.97 -4.62 24.25
CA LYS A 383 3.65 -4.19 23.74
C LYS A 383 3.48 -4.43 22.24
N MET A 384 4.58 -4.54 21.50
CA MET A 384 4.58 -4.69 20.05
C MET A 384 4.93 -6.11 19.57
N ILE A 385 5.01 -7.07 20.50
CA ILE A 385 5.09 -8.50 20.16
C ILE A 385 3.90 -8.87 19.28
N GLY A 386 4.17 -9.57 18.17
CA GLY A 386 3.15 -10.01 17.21
C GLY A 386 2.62 -8.93 16.27
N GLN A 387 2.95 -7.67 16.50
CA GLN A 387 2.50 -6.54 15.69
C GLN A 387 3.44 -6.22 14.52
N GLY A 388 4.46 -7.07 14.30
CA GLY A 388 5.47 -6.85 13.27
C GLY A 388 4.91 -6.87 11.86
N TRP A 389 3.89 -7.69 11.56
CA TRP A 389 3.26 -7.69 10.23
C TRP A 389 2.62 -6.33 9.92
N ARG A 390 1.78 -5.82 10.83
CA ARG A 390 1.21 -4.48 10.74
C ARG A 390 2.28 -3.40 10.52
N MET A 391 3.36 -3.40 11.33
CA MET A 391 4.46 -2.44 11.17
C MET A 391 5.06 -2.51 9.75
N LEU A 392 5.29 -3.72 9.23
CA LEU A 392 5.89 -3.90 7.91
C LEU A 392 4.98 -3.38 6.80
N VAL A 393 3.68 -3.67 6.86
CA VAL A 393 2.75 -3.20 5.82
C VAL A 393 2.60 -1.68 5.85
N GLU A 394 2.47 -1.09 7.03
CA GLU A 394 2.38 0.37 7.20
C GLU A 394 3.64 1.07 6.64
N GLN A 395 4.85 0.62 7.02
CA GLN A 395 6.10 1.31 6.69
C GLN A 395 6.69 0.96 5.31
N LEU A 396 6.31 -0.17 4.70
CA LEU A 396 6.67 -0.47 3.30
C LEU A 396 6.07 0.55 2.32
N SER A 397 5.01 1.25 2.71
CA SER A 397 4.33 2.24 1.89
C SER A 397 5.22 3.41 1.52
N VAL A 398 6.11 3.88 2.41
CA VAL A 398 7.07 4.97 2.10
C VAL A 398 8.01 4.58 0.97
N GLY A 399 8.61 3.38 1.06
CA GLY A 399 9.47 2.87 -0.01
C GLY A 399 8.74 2.75 -1.35
N ARG A 400 7.48 2.30 -1.32
CA ARG A 400 6.66 2.10 -2.53
C ARG A 400 6.13 3.38 -3.16
N CYS A 401 5.72 4.36 -2.35
CA CYS A 401 5.03 5.56 -2.82
C CYS A 401 5.97 6.74 -3.04
N ILE A 402 7.14 6.73 -2.40
CA ILE A 402 8.10 7.85 -2.45
C ILE A 402 9.41 7.39 -3.09
N SER A 403 10.13 6.46 -2.45
CA SER A 403 11.52 6.17 -2.83
C SER A 403 11.68 5.46 -4.17
N LEU A 404 10.93 4.37 -4.41
CA LEU A 404 11.03 3.60 -5.66
C LEU A 404 10.56 4.40 -6.89
N PRO A 405 9.41 5.11 -6.85
CA PRO A 405 8.99 5.96 -7.97
C PRO A 405 9.95 7.12 -8.23
N ALA A 406 10.52 7.73 -7.18
CA ALA A 406 11.53 8.77 -7.31
C ALA A 406 12.78 8.27 -8.03
N ASN A 407 13.28 7.09 -7.64
CA ASN A 407 14.42 6.44 -8.29
C ASN A 407 14.13 6.09 -9.75
N ALA A 408 12.94 5.55 -10.04
CA ALA A 408 12.54 5.23 -11.41
C ALA A 408 12.43 6.49 -12.28
N THR A 409 11.86 7.57 -11.74
CA THR A 409 11.73 8.86 -12.42
C THR A 409 13.11 9.44 -12.74
N GLY A 410 14.02 9.47 -11.76
CA GLY A 410 15.37 9.97 -11.96
C GLY A 410 16.18 9.14 -12.95
N GLY A 411 16.09 7.81 -12.86
CA GLY A 411 16.74 6.92 -13.82
C GLY A 411 16.21 7.08 -15.25
N ALA A 412 14.90 7.29 -15.41
CA ALA A 412 14.28 7.52 -16.71
C ALA A 412 14.64 8.88 -17.33
N GLN A 413 15.02 9.89 -16.52
CA GLN A 413 15.50 11.18 -17.03
C GLN A 413 16.92 11.09 -17.62
N THR A 414 17.70 10.10 -17.21
CA THR A 414 19.08 9.89 -17.67
C THR A 414 19.17 9.01 -18.90
N ALA A 415 18.20 8.10 -19.07
CA ALA A 415 18.07 7.22 -20.24
C ALA A 415 17.55 8.01 -21.46
#